data_AF-A0A4D7AMV9-F1
#
_entry.id   AF-A0A4D7AMV9-F1
#
_cell.length_a   1.000
_cell.length_b   1.000
_cell.length_c   1.000
_cell.angle_alpha   90.00
_cell.angle_beta   90.00
_cell.angle_gamma   90.00
#
_symmetry.space_group_name_H-M   'P 1'
#
loop_
_entity.id
_entity.type
_entity.pdbx_description
1 polymer ?
#
loop_
_entity_poly.entity_id
_entity_poly.type
_entity_poly.pdbx_seq_one_letter_code
_entity_poly.pdbx_strand_id
1 'polypeptide(L)'
;MSYEPAYSPWGLIQTRKTLCPGFFDVSTASHGGIMVAREFVAGNLSPTAQRYGFWEGGYLCFEEDSDAQIVLRELMDRGLYTAPVNEYFGPGEYSKCIDDTIRVCHPDYWRAHEAGLTQPAQQPKVKERER
;
A
#
# COMPACT_ATOMS: atom_id res chain seq x y z
N MET A 1 -11.60 -14.58 -10.63
CA MET A 1 -11.98 -14.32 -9.23
C MET A 1 -11.80 -12.84 -8.95
N SER A 2 -12.73 -12.20 -8.23
CA SER A 2 -12.48 -10.88 -7.64
C SER A 2 -11.54 -11.07 -6.45
N TYR A 3 -10.46 -10.29 -6.37
CA TYR A 3 -9.54 -10.29 -5.22
C TYR A 3 -10.03 -9.39 -4.08
N GLU A 4 -11.22 -8.80 -4.23
CA GLU A 4 -11.75 -7.85 -3.28
C GLU A 4 -12.05 -8.51 -1.93
N PRO A 5 -11.60 -7.92 -0.81
CA PRO A 5 -11.81 -8.49 0.51
C PRO A 5 -13.29 -8.48 0.88
N ALA A 6 -13.79 -9.62 1.34
CA ALA A 6 -15.11 -9.76 1.97
C ALA A 6 -15.03 -9.63 3.51
N TYR A 7 -13.82 -9.56 4.05
CA TYR A 7 -13.49 -9.52 5.48
C TYR A 7 -12.26 -8.63 5.67
N SER A 8 -12.14 -7.96 6.83
CA SER A 8 -10.94 -7.24 7.23
C SER A 8 -10.57 -7.56 8.69
N PRO A 9 -9.28 -7.45 9.08
CA PRO A 9 -8.86 -7.61 10.47
C PRO A 9 -9.47 -6.58 11.42
N TRP A 10 -9.98 -5.46 10.88
CA TRP A 10 -10.55 -4.35 11.65
C TRP A 10 -12.08 -4.42 11.81
N GLY A 11 -12.71 -5.54 11.40
CA GLY A 11 -14.14 -5.78 11.57
C GLY A 11 -14.94 -5.76 10.27
N LEU A 12 -16.23 -5.44 10.36
CA LEU A 12 -17.11 -5.43 9.20
C LEU A 12 -16.75 -4.26 8.27
N ILE A 13 -16.39 -4.58 7.04
CA ILE A 13 -16.11 -3.60 5.98
C ILE A 13 -17.38 -2.79 5.70
N GLN A 14 -17.28 -1.48 5.85
CA GLN A 14 -18.32 -0.51 5.49
C GLN A 14 -18.08 0.08 4.11
N THR A 15 -16.82 0.42 3.81
CA THR A 15 -16.41 0.92 2.50
C THR A 15 -15.17 0.19 2.02
N ARG A 16 -15.07 0.08 0.69
CA ARG A 16 -13.99 -0.59 -0.01
C ARG A 16 -13.68 0.19 -1.28
N LYS A 17 -12.47 0.70 -1.39
CA LYS A 17 -11.97 1.37 -2.59
C LYS A 17 -10.79 0.60 -3.15
N THR A 18 -10.88 0.22 -4.42
CA THR A 18 -9.74 -0.36 -5.14
C THR A 18 -8.80 0.78 -5.55
N LEU A 19 -7.57 0.78 -5.03
CA LEU A 19 -6.56 1.77 -5.37
C LEU A 19 -5.89 1.44 -6.72
N CYS A 20 -5.50 0.18 -6.86
CA CYS A 20 -5.04 -0.45 -8.10
C CYS A 20 -5.29 -1.98 -7.98
N PRO A 21 -5.09 -2.78 -9.04
CA PRO A 21 -5.36 -4.22 -8.97
C PRO A 21 -4.67 -4.90 -7.76
N GLY A 22 -5.48 -5.51 -6.88
CA GLY A 22 -5.00 -6.21 -5.69
C GLY A 22 -4.74 -5.34 -4.45
N PHE A 23 -4.94 -4.03 -4.52
CA PHE A 23 -4.76 -3.10 -3.41
C PHE A 23 -6.10 -2.44 -3.05
N PHE A 24 -6.55 -2.64 -1.82
CA PHE A 24 -7.86 -2.21 -1.34
C PHE A 24 -7.70 -1.35 -0.10
N ASP A 25 -8.18 -0.12 -0.19
CA ASP A 25 -8.41 0.75 0.96
C ASP A 25 -9.78 0.38 1.55
N VAL A 26 -9.78 -0.10 2.79
CA VAL A 26 -10.97 -0.59 3.49
C VAL A 26 -11.19 0.24 4.76
N SER A 27 -12.44 0.60 5.01
CA SER A 27 -12.86 1.25 6.24
C SER A 27 -13.97 0.45 6.91
N THR A 28 -13.91 0.38 8.23
CA THR A 28 -14.86 -0.24 9.14
C THR A 28 -15.39 0.81 10.12
N ALA A 29 -16.28 0.42 11.02
CA ALA A 29 -16.97 1.37 11.91
C ALA A 29 -16.04 2.19 12.83
N SER A 30 -14.82 1.71 13.11
CA SER A 30 -13.86 2.39 14.00
C SER A 30 -12.49 2.59 13.38
N HIS A 31 -12.16 1.84 12.33
CA HIS A 31 -10.79 1.75 11.84
C HIS A 31 -10.77 1.24 10.40
N GLY A 32 -9.61 0.89 9.89
CA GLY A 32 -9.43 0.52 8.50
C GLY A 32 -7.98 0.30 8.18
N GLY A 33 -7.69 0.35 6.88
CA GLY A 33 -6.33 0.28 6.39
C GLY A 33 -6.28 -0.23 4.97
N ILE A 34 -5.07 -0.54 4.52
CA ILE A 34 -4.85 -1.08 3.18
C ILE A 34 -4.63 -2.58 3.27
N MET A 35 -5.40 -3.33 2.48
CA MET A 35 -5.26 -4.76 2.29
C MET A 35 -4.70 -5.04 0.89
N VAL A 36 -3.57 -5.74 0.84
CA VAL A 36 -2.91 -6.12 -0.42
C VAL A 36 -3.03 -7.62 -0.61
N ALA A 37 -3.70 -8.05 -1.68
CA ALA A 37 -3.85 -9.47 -2.00
C ALA A 37 -2.47 -10.14 -2.17
N ARG A 38 -2.30 -11.33 -1.61
CA ARG A 38 -1.01 -12.05 -1.55
C ARG A 38 -0.28 -12.10 -2.89
N GLU A 39 -1.02 -12.34 -3.96
CA GLU A 39 -0.51 -12.47 -5.33
C GLU A 39 0.10 -11.17 -5.86
N PHE A 40 -0.31 -10.03 -5.32
CA PHE A 40 0.13 -8.70 -5.74
C PHE A 40 1.28 -8.17 -4.89
N VAL A 41 1.53 -8.72 -3.70
CA VAL A 41 2.61 -8.26 -2.82
C VAL A 41 3.98 -8.39 -3.51
N ALA A 42 4.26 -9.57 -4.06
CA ALA A 42 5.53 -9.86 -4.74
C ALA A 42 5.63 -9.12 -6.09
N GLY A 43 6.37 -8.01 -6.10
CA GLY A 43 6.61 -7.17 -7.28
C GLY A 43 5.96 -5.79 -7.20
N ASN A 44 4.90 -5.61 -6.38
CA ASN A 44 4.26 -4.30 -6.20
C ASN A 44 4.59 -3.63 -4.86
N LEU A 45 5.21 -4.33 -3.91
CA LEU A 45 5.76 -3.74 -2.68
C LEU A 45 7.23 -4.09 -2.49
N SER A 46 8.01 -3.15 -1.97
CA SER A 46 9.41 -3.40 -1.61
C SER A 46 9.50 -4.40 -0.45
N PRO A 47 10.58 -5.18 -0.36
CA PRO A 47 10.83 -6.01 0.82
C PRO A 47 10.90 -5.20 2.13
N THR A 48 11.20 -3.90 2.04
CA THR A 48 11.21 -2.98 3.19
C THR A 48 9.78 -2.69 3.65
N ALA A 49 8.88 -2.29 2.74
CA ALA A 49 7.47 -2.04 3.07
C ALA A 49 6.77 -3.30 3.59
N GLN A 50 7.06 -4.47 3.02
CA GLN A 50 6.43 -5.73 3.42
C GLN A 50 6.63 -6.07 4.91
N ARG A 51 7.66 -5.52 5.57
CA ARG A 51 7.94 -5.75 7.00
C ARG A 51 6.99 -5.02 7.95
N TYR A 52 6.31 -3.98 7.45
CA TYR A 52 5.37 -3.17 8.22
C TYR A 52 3.94 -3.69 8.15
N GLY A 53 3.64 -4.62 7.23
CA GLY A 53 2.34 -5.27 7.17
C GLY A 53 2.29 -6.57 7.97
N PHE A 54 1.08 -7.02 8.28
CA PHE A 54 0.81 -8.33 8.86
C PHE A 54 -0.13 -9.16 7.96
N TRP A 55 0.04 -10.48 7.96
CA TRP A 55 -0.76 -11.36 7.10
C TRP A 55 -2.07 -11.77 7.77
N GLU A 56 -3.19 -11.55 7.09
CA GLU A 56 -4.52 -11.99 7.54
C GLU A 56 -5.41 -12.34 6.34
N GLY A 57 -6.14 -13.46 6.39
CA GLY A 57 -7.13 -13.81 5.36
C GLY A 57 -6.64 -13.88 3.90
N GLY A 58 -5.34 -14.05 3.65
CA GLY A 58 -4.76 -14.02 2.29
C GLY A 58 -4.31 -12.63 1.81
N TYR A 59 -4.31 -11.64 2.71
CA TYR A 59 -3.89 -10.28 2.45
C TYR A 59 -2.73 -9.89 3.36
N LEU A 60 -1.85 -9.02 2.88
CA LEU A 60 -0.93 -8.27 3.70
C LEU A 60 -1.62 -6.95 4.07
N CYS A 61 -1.90 -6.77 5.35
CA CYS A 61 -2.70 -5.70 5.92
C CYS A 61 -1.81 -4.63 6.55
N PHE A 62 -2.17 -3.37 6.35
CA PHE A 62 -1.46 -2.18 6.83
C PHE A 62 -2.47 -1.24 7.50
N GLU A 63 -2.21 -0.83 8.73
CA GLU A 63 -3.12 0.00 9.54
C GLU A 63 -3.26 1.43 8.99
N GLU A 64 -4.47 2.00 9.04
CA GLU A 64 -4.87 3.26 8.38
C GLU A 64 -4.10 4.52 8.81
N ASP A 65 -3.71 4.62 10.08
CA ASP A 65 -3.12 5.82 10.68
C ASP A 65 -1.58 5.77 10.73
N SER A 66 -0.99 4.68 10.25
CA SER A 66 0.45 4.43 10.34
C SER A 66 1.01 3.71 9.12
N ASP A 67 0.72 2.41 8.96
CA ASP A 67 1.43 1.55 8.01
C ASP A 67 0.90 1.73 6.57
N ALA A 68 -0.36 2.10 6.40
CA ALA A 68 -1.02 2.24 5.09
C ALA A 68 -0.33 3.32 4.23
N GLN A 69 0.24 4.33 4.88
CA GLN A 69 0.95 5.46 4.29
C GLN A 69 2.18 4.96 3.52
N ILE A 70 2.87 3.94 4.03
CA ILE A 70 3.98 3.27 3.32
C ILE A 70 3.51 2.73 1.97
N VAL A 71 2.35 2.05 1.94
CA VAL A 71 1.80 1.48 0.71
C VAL A 71 1.42 2.58 -0.28
N LEU A 72 0.73 3.62 0.18
CA LEU A 72 0.36 4.76 -0.67
C LEU A 72 1.60 5.45 -1.24
N ARG A 73 2.65 5.63 -0.45
CA ARG A 73 3.93 6.20 -0.90
C ARG A 73 4.55 5.38 -2.02
N GLU A 74 4.66 4.07 -1.85
CA GLU A 74 5.22 3.21 -2.89
C GLU A 74 4.37 3.19 -4.15
N LEU A 75 3.04 3.16 -4.03
CA LEU A 75 2.14 3.22 -5.19
C LEU A 75 2.28 4.55 -5.95
N MET A 76 2.43 5.68 -5.24
CA MET A 76 2.68 6.99 -5.86
C MET A 76 4.03 7.04 -6.57
N ASP A 77 5.10 6.52 -5.95
CA ASP A 77 6.45 6.50 -6.55
C ASP A 77 6.50 5.69 -7.85
N ARG A 78 5.59 4.72 -7.98
CA ARG A 78 5.45 3.85 -9.15
C ARG A 78 4.44 4.35 -10.17
N GLY A 79 3.73 5.45 -9.88
CA GLY A 79 2.63 5.94 -10.72
C GLY A 79 1.42 5.02 -10.78
N LEU A 80 1.26 4.11 -9.80
CA LEU A 80 0.10 3.21 -9.69
C LEU A 80 -1.07 3.84 -8.93
N TYR A 81 -0.80 4.90 -8.19
CA TYR A 81 -1.80 5.69 -7.49
C TYR A 81 -1.50 7.18 -7.65
N THR A 82 -2.55 7.96 -7.94
CA THR A 82 -2.46 9.41 -8.05
C THR A 82 -3.06 10.03 -6.80
N ALA A 83 -2.27 10.85 -6.11
CA ALA A 83 -2.74 11.60 -4.96
C ALA A 83 -3.98 12.44 -5.34
N PRO A 84 -5.05 12.43 -4.53
CA PRO A 84 -6.23 13.24 -4.79
C PRO A 84 -5.89 14.73 -4.69
N VAL A 85 -6.49 15.51 -5.58
CA VAL A 85 -6.54 16.97 -5.48
C VAL A 85 -8.02 17.35 -5.43
N ASN A 86 -8.46 17.94 -4.32
CA ASN A 86 -9.87 18.23 -4.03
C ASN A 86 -9.99 19.42 -3.06
N GLU A 87 -11.18 19.65 -2.50
CA GLU A 87 -11.44 20.76 -1.57
C GLU A 87 -10.67 20.69 -0.24
N TYR A 88 -10.13 19.51 0.10
CA TYR A 88 -9.36 19.27 1.31
C TYR A 88 -7.85 19.21 1.07
N PHE A 89 -7.42 18.76 -0.12
CA PHE A 89 -6.03 18.61 -0.50
C PHE A 89 -5.72 19.35 -1.80
N GLY A 90 -4.87 20.37 -1.70
CA GLY A 90 -4.22 21.01 -2.83
C GLY A 90 -3.13 20.14 -3.47
N PRO A 91 -2.57 20.58 -4.62
CA PRO A 91 -1.50 19.87 -5.30
C PRO A 91 -0.31 19.57 -4.36
N GLY A 92 -0.01 18.28 -4.16
CA GLY A 92 1.11 17.81 -3.34
C GLY A 92 0.85 17.75 -1.83
N GLU A 93 -0.25 18.30 -1.33
CA GLU A 93 -0.54 18.32 0.12
C GLU A 93 -0.81 16.92 0.67
N TYR A 94 -1.53 16.09 -0.09
CA TYR A 94 -1.79 14.71 0.29
C TYR A 94 -0.49 13.88 0.36
N SER A 95 0.39 14.00 -0.64
CA SER A 95 1.69 13.33 -0.62
C SER A 95 2.53 13.77 0.58
N LYS A 96 2.55 15.07 0.89
CA LYS A 96 3.27 15.59 2.04
C LYS A 96 2.70 15.05 3.37
N CYS A 97 1.38 14.99 3.50
CA CYS A 97 0.71 14.45 4.70
C CYS A 97 1.11 12.99 4.96
N ILE A 98 1.17 12.18 3.90
CA ILE A 98 1.66 10.80 3.95
C ILE A 98 3.12 10.76 4.37
N ASP A 99 3.99 11.53 3.70
CA ASP A 99 5.43 11.55 3.99
C ASP A 99 5.70 11.97 5.45
N ASP A 100 4.98 12.96 5.97
CA ASP A 100 5.09 13.43 7.36
C ASP A 100 4.63 12.36 8.36
N THR A 101 3.57 11.60 8.05
CA THR A 101 3.13 10.47 8.89
C THR A 101 4.19 9.37 8.93
N ILE A 102 4.74 8.99 7.77
CA ILE A 102 5.80 7.97 7.68
C ILE A 102 7.04 8.38 8.47
N ARG A 103 7.44 9.66 8.41
CA ARG A 103 8.59 10.17 9.16
C ARG A 103 8.42 10.03 10.67
N VAL A 104 7.21 10.21 11.18
CA VAL A 104 6.89 10.10 12.60
C VAL A 104 6.75 8.64 13.04
N CYS A 105 5.97 7.86 12.30
CA CYS A 105 5.61 6.49 12.68
C CYS A 105 6.67 5.45 12.30
N HIS A 106 7.32 5.62 11.15
CA HIS A 106 8.24 4.64 10.56
C HIS A 106 9.54 5.30 10.07
N PRO A 107 10.32 5.94 10.96
CA PRO A 107 11.53 6.68 10.59
C PRO A 107 12.58 5.80 9.89
N ASP A 108 12.65 4.51 10.21
CA ASP A 108 13.57 3.58 9.55
C ASP A 108 13.16 3.26 8.11
N TYR A 109 11.85 3.12 7.85
CA TYR A 109 11.35 3.03 6.48
C TYR A 109 11.67 4.33 5.72
N TRP A 110 11.43 5.49 6.32
CA TRP A 110 11.71 6.78 5.67
C TRP A 110 13.18 6.91 5.27
N ARG A 111 14.12 6.54 6.15
CA ARG A 111 15.56 6.53 5.82
C ARG A 111 15.88 5.58 4.67
N ALA A 112 15.26 4.40 4.64
CA ALA A 112 15.44 3.46 3.54
C ALA A 112 14.87 4.01 2.22
N HIS A 113 13.75 4.72 2.28
CA HIS A 113 13.15 5.41 1.14
C HIS A 113 14.07 6.48 0.58
N GLU A 114 14.59 7.37 1.44
CA GLU A 114 15.56 8.42 1.04
C GLU A 114 16.86 7.84 0.47
N ALA A 115 17.27 6.66 0.93
CA ALA A 115 18.43 5.94 0.40
C ALA A 115 18.14 5.17 -0.91
N GLY A 116 16.90 5.20 -1.43
CA GLY A 116 16.50 4.50 -2.66
C GLY A 116 16.37 2.98 -2.50
N LEU A 117 16.21 2.48 -1.27
CA LEU A 117 16.15 1.05 -0.93
C LEU A 117 14.73 0.47 -0.88
N THR A 118 13.72 1.25 -1.30
CA THR A 118 12.30 0.86 -1.32
C THR A 118 11.81 0.48 -2.73
N GLN A 119 12.71 -0.07 -3.56
CA GLN A 119 12.31 -0.64 -4.85
C GLN A 119 11.71 -2.04 -4.66
N PRO A 120 10.70 -2.43 -5.47
CA PRO A 120 10.22 -3.82 -5.48
C PRO A 120 11.34 -4.77 -5.90
N ALA A 121 11.26 -6.01 -5.43
CA ALA A 121 12.07 -7.07 -6.01
C ALA A 121 11.73 -7.18 -7.51
N GLN A 122 12.73 -7.12 -8.37
CA GLN A 122 12.54 -7.39 -9.80
C GLN A 122 11.95 -8.79 -9.95
N GLN A 123 10.77 -8.91 -10.55
CA GLN A 123 10.28 -10.23 -10.95
C GLN A 123 11.29 -10.83 -11.94
N PRO A 124 11.74 -12.08 -11.76
CA PRO A 124 12.57 -12.72 -12.76
C PRO A 124 11.80 -12.73 -14.08
N LYS A 125 12.34 -12.06 -15.10
CA LYS A 125 11.82 -12.13 -16.46
C LYS A 125 11.84 -13.61 -16.87
N VAL A 126 10.69 -14.28 -16.83
CA VAL A 126 10.53 -15.56 -17.50
C VAL A 126 10.73 -15.24 -18.98
N LYS A 127 11.90 -15.62 -19.52
CA LYS A 127 12.12 -15.60 -20.96
C LYS A 127 11.05 -16.52 -21.56
N GLU A 128 10.07 -15.94 -22.22
CA GLU A 128 9.24 -16.66 -23.18
C GLU A 128 10.20 -17.38 -24.13
N ARG A 129 10.30 -18.70 -23.97
CA ARG A 129 10.88 -19.55 -25.00
C ARG A 129 9.83 -19.59 -26.11
N GLU A 130 10.10 -18.84 -27.18
CA GLU A 130 9.43 -18.98 -28.46
C GLU A 130 9.33 -20.47 -28.81
N ARG A 131 8.10 -20.93 -29.07
CA ARG A 131 7.78 -22.24 -29.62
C ARG A 131 7.35 -22.07 -31.07
#